data_AF-A0A9R1CMK7-F1
#
_entry.id   AF-A0A9R1CMK7-F1
#
_cell.length_a   1.000
_cell.length_b   1.000
_cell.length_c   1.000
_cell.angle_alpha   90.00
_cell.angle_beta   90.00
_cell.angle_gamma   90.00
#
_symmetry.space_group_name_H-M   'P 1'
#
loop_
_entity.id
_entity.type
_entity.pdbx_description
1 polymer ?
#
loop_
_entity_poly.entity_id
_entity_poly.type
_entity_poly.pdbx_seq_one_letter_code
_entity_poly.pdbx_strand_id
1 'polypeptide(L)'
;MSGPPEESRRHLILAKQREKEAAEHQRQKDALLKESQRDHTADRFVGVSENLDERLIKTTVGLVTLSDFKKTKGDLEEQQRKLAAQVQLEKTASAAKIKKARKKERTSKLSFADEEDGNEDEISTGGAKRPRENEGDAHVRKKFTKNPEVDTSFLPDRNRELQEAEERERLRKEWLAQQEKIKAESIEITYSYWDGSGHRKTVECKKGDDIATFLSKCRQQFPELRGTSVENLMYIKEDLIIPHSHAGKVVERSWYNRFKHIFPASRWEVYDPDKNYGSYRIA
;
A
#
# COMPACT_ATOMS: atom_id res chain seq x y z
N MET A 1 -69.73 6.95 22.98
CA MET A 1 -69.88 8.41 22.72
C MET A 1 -69.09 8.71 21.45
N SER A 2 -69.75 8.64 20.29
CA SER A 2 -69.12 8.87 18.97
C SER A 2 -69.23 10.37 18.64
N GLY A 3 -68.10 11.06 18.49
CA GLY A 3 -68.09 12.45 18.01
C GLY A 3 -68.58 12.57 16.56
N PRO A 4 -68.95 13.77 16.10
CA PRO A 4 -69.46 14.01 14.75
C PRO A 4 -68.53 13.45 13.64
N PRO A 5 -69.08 12.96 12.50
CA PRO A 5 -68.28 12.36 11.42
C PRO A 5 -67.17 13.27 10.85
N GLU A 6 -67.32 14.59 10.97
CA GLU A 6 -66.35 15.57 10.50
C GLU A 6 -65.08 15.65 11.35
N GLU A 7 -65.20 15.45 12.67
CA GLU A 7 -64.05 15.45 13.59
C GLU A 7 -63.12 14.26 13.33
N SER A 8 -63.72 13.10 13.00
CA SER A 8 -62.99 11.89 12.62
C SER A 8 -62.18 12.09 11.34
N ARG A 9 -62.73 12.81 10.34
CA ARG A 9 -62.02 13.14 9.10
C ARG A 9 -60.86 14.11 9.33
N ARG A 10 -61.06 15.12 10.18
CA ARG A 10 -60.00 16.07 10.55
C ARG A 10 -58.86 15.38 11.29
N HIS A 11 -59.17 14.45 12.18
CA HIS A 11 -58.17 13.65 12.89
C HIS A 11 -57.36 12.75 11.94
N LEU A 12 -58.01 12.17 10.92
CA LEU A 12 -57.34 11.37 9.88
C LEU A 12 -56.38 12.23 9.02
N ILE A 13 -56.78 13.46 8.68
CA ILE A 13 -55.93 14.39 7.92
C ILE A 13 -54.68 14.78 8.75
N LEU A 14 -54.86 15.11 10.03
CA LEU A 14 -53.76 15.46 10.93
C LEU A 14 -52.83 14.26 11.21
N ALA A 15 -53.38 13.04 11.29
CA ALA A 15 -52.59 11.82 11.40
C ALA A 15 -51.73 11.58 10.14
N LYS A 16 -52.33 11.74 8.96
CA LYS A 16 -51.63 11.61 7.68
C LYS A 16 -50.57 12.69 7.47
N GLN A 17 -50.79 13.90 8.00
CA GLN A 17 -49.82 14.98 7.96
C GLN A 17 -48.61 14.70 8.86
N ARG A 18 -48.84 14.22 10.09
CA ARG A 18 -47.77 13.77 10.99
C ARG A 18 -46.95 12.60 10.43
N GLU A 19 -47.60 11.66 9.74
CA GLU A 19 -46.92 10.54 9.08
C GLU A 19 -45.99 11.02 7.95
N LYS A 20 -46.44 11.98 7.13
CA LYS A 20 -45.61 12.59 6.08
C LYS A 20 -44.41 13.32 6.66
N GLU A 21 -44.62 14.14 7.69
CA GLU A 21 -43.55 14.89 8.36
C GLU A 21 -42.53 13.94 9.00
N ALA A 22 -42.99 12.84 9.63
CA ALA A 22 -42.11 11.82 10.18
C ALA A 22 -41.29 11.09 9.10
N ALA A 23 -41.90 10.76 7.96
CA ALA A 23 -41.23 10.12 6.83
C ALA A 23 -40.18 11.05 6.19
N GLU A 24 -40.47 12.35 6.07
CA GLU A 24 -39.50 13.34 5.61
C GLU A 24 -38.33 13.50 6.58
N HIS A 25 -38.60 13.55 7.88
CA HIS A 25 -37.56 13.60 8.91
C HIS A 25 -36.67 12.35 8.89
N GLN A 26 -37.27 11.17 8.70
CA GLN A 26 -36.52 9.91 8.58
C GLN A 26 -35.66 9.92 7.33
N ARG A 27 -36.19 10.38 6.20
CA ARG A 27 -35.44 10.52 4.94
C ARG A 27 -34.27 11.51 5.06
N GLN A 28 -34.46 12.62 5.77
CA GLN A 28 -33.38 13.58 6.05
C GLN A 28 -32.31 12.97 6.96
N LYS A 29 -32.70 12.24 8.00
CA LYS A 29 -31.76 11.51 8.88
C LYS A 29 -30.94 10.48 8.10
N ASP A 30 -31.59 9.69 7.25
CA ASP A 30 -30.92 8.66 6.45
C ASP A 30 -29.97 9.29 5.41
N ALA A 31 -30.33 10.44 4.83
CA ALA A 31 -29.46 11.17 3.92
C ALA A 31 -28.21 11.71 4.63
N LEU A 32 -28.38 12.26 5.83
CA LEU A 32 -27.28 12.82 6.64
C LEU A 32 -26.36 11.72 7.18
N LEU A 33 -26.92 10.57 7.55
CA LEU A 33 -26.13 9.40 7.95
C LEU A 33 -25.32 8.83 6.78
N LYS A 34 -25.92 8.79 5.58
CA LYS A 34 -25.23 8.37 4.35
C LYS A 34 -24.16 9.35 3.89
N GLU A 35 -24.37 10.65 4.09
CA GLU A 35 -23.37 11.69 3.83
C GLU A 35 -22.23 11.62 4.84
N SER A 36 -22.54 11.42 6.13
CA SER A 36 -21.53 11.20 7.17
C SER A 36 -20.71 9.91 6.96
N GLN A 37 -21.30 8.89 6.34
CA GLN A 37 -20.60 7.64 6.01
C GLN A 37 -19.73 7.75 4.75
N ARG A 38 -19.93 8.79 3.93
CA ARG A 38 -19.03 9.14 2.83
C ARG A 38 -17.87 9.94 3.42
N ASP A 39 -16.85 9.22 3.86
CA ASP A 39 -15.58 9.80 4.28
C ASP A 39 -14.97 10.64 3.14
N HIS A 40 -15.23 11.95 3.14
CA HIS A 40 -14.56 12.93 2.29
C HIS A 40 -13.06 13.09 2.62
N THR A 41 -12.58 12.34 3.62
CA THR A 41 -11.20 12.24 4.06
C THR A 41 -10.38 11.29 3.19
N ALA A 42 -11.01 10.33 2.50
CA ALA A 42 -10.32 9.37 1.64
C ALA A 42 -9.69 10.04 0.40
N ASP A 43 -10.38 11.01 -0.22
CA ASP A 43 -9.87 11.74 -1.40
C ASP A 43 -8.80 12.80 -1.05
N ARG A 44 -8.76 13.28 0.21
CA ARG A 44 -7.73 14.23 0.67
C ARG A 44 -6.42 13.57 1.10
N PHE A 45 -6.43 12.26 1.32
CA PHE A 45 -5.26 11.46 1.71
C PHE A 45 -5.00 10.29 0.76
N VAL A 46 -5.31 10.45 -0.52
CA VAL A 46 -4.70 9.60 -1.55
C VAL A 46 -3.24 10.02 -1.63
N GLY A 47 -2.39 9.35 -0.84
CA GLY A 47 -0.94 9.46 -0.97
C GLY A 47 -0.62 9.34 -2.46
N VAL A 48 0.13 10.31 -2.99
CA VAL A 48 0.60 10.33 -4.39
C VAL A 48 0.92 8.90 -4.77
N SER A 49 0.07 8.31 -5.61
CA SER A 49 0.18 6.92 -6.02
C SER A 49 1.64 6.69 -6.42
N GLU A 50 2.34 5.77 -5.74
CA GLU A 50 3.77 5.52 -5.95
C GLU A 50 4.08 5.64 -7.44
N ASN A 51 4.80 6.70 -7.82
CA ASN A 51 5.11 6.92 -9.22
C ASN A 51 5.91 5.71 -9.70
N LEU A 52 5.71 5.31 -10.96
CA LEU A 52 6.41 4.18 -11.57
C LEU A 52 7.92 4.23 -11.28
N ASP A 53 8.49 5.43 -11.32
CA ASP A 53 9.88 5.69 -11.04
C ASP A 53 10.27 5.38 -9.60
N GLU A 54 9.40 5.62 -8.61
CA GLU A 54 9.68 5.26 -7.21
C GLU A 54 9.63 3.76 -6.99
N ARG A 55 8.70 3.05 -7.66
CA ARG A 55 8.66 1.58 -7.64
C ARG A 55 9.88 1.00 -8.32
N LEU A 56 10.26 1.56 -9.47
CA LEU A 56 11.45 1.16 -10.19
C LEU A 56 12.70 1.40 -9.34
N ILE A 57 12.83 2.57 -8.71
CA ILE A 57 13.96 2.87 -7.83
C ILE A 57 14.00 1.90 -6.65
N LYS A 58 12.91 1.72 -5.90
CA LYS A 58 12.84 0.78 -4.76
C LYS A 58 13.18 -0.66 -5.15
N THR A 59 12.74 -1.11 -6.33
CA THR A 59 13.00 -2.46 -6.84
C THR A 59 14.38 -2.62 -7.46
N THR A 60 15.06 -1.53 -7.83
CA THR A 60 16.37 -1.53 -8.48
C THR A 60 17.51 -1.03 -7.61
N VAL A 61 17.27 -0.77 -6.32
CA VAL A 61 18.34 -0.51 -5.35
C VAL A 61 19.13 -1.80 -5.10
N GLY A 62 20.38 -1.86 -5.56
CA GLY A 62 21.31 -2.95 -5.30
C GLY A 62 22.12 -3.35 -6.53
N LEU A 63 22.84 -4.48 -6.44
CA LEU A 63 23.55 -5.04 -7.59
C LEU A 63 22.54 -5.75 -8.49
N VAL A 64 22.09 -5.05 -9.53
CA VAL A 64 21.08 -5.53 -10.49
C VAL A 64 21.73 -5.60 -11.87
N THR A 65 21.51 -6.70 -12.59
CA THR A 65 22.03 -6.80 -13.96
C THR A 65 21.22 -5.90 -14.90
N LEU A 66 21.83 -5.45 -16.00
CA LEU A 66 21.17 -4.58 -16.98
C LEU A 66 19.91 -5.25 -17.59
N SER A 67 19.92 -6.58 -17.66
CA SER A 67 18.78 -7.40 -18.09
C SER A 67 17.63 -7.34 -17.08
N ASP A 68 17.93 -7.43 -15.79
CA ASP A 68 16.94 -7.40 -14.72
C ASP A 68 16.30 -6.02 -14.60
N PHE A 69 17.06 -4.95 -14.74
CA PHE A 69 16.54 -3.57 -14.76
C PHE A 69 15.57 -3.32 -15.94
N LYS A 70 15.90 -3.87 -17.12
CA LYS A 70 15.03 -3.75 -18.30
C LYS A 70 13.73 -4.53 -18.13
N LYS A 71 13.79 -5.71 -17.49
CA LYS A 71 12.61 -6.51 -17.16
C LYS A 71 11.72 -5.81 -16.14
N THR A 72 12.27 -5.38 -15.00
CA THR A 72 11.49 -4.68 -13.97
C THR A 72 10.84 -3.40 -14.49
N LYS A 73 11.53 -2.65 -15.35
CA LYS A 73 10.95 -1.48 -16.04
C LYS A 73 9.80 -1.87 -16.98
N GLY A 74 9.99 -2.90 -17.80
CA GLY A 74 8.96 -3.38 -18.74
C GLY A 74 7.70 -3.88 -18.02
N ASP A 75 7.87 -4.67 -16.96
CA ASP A 75 6.77 -5.22 -16.17
C ASP A 75 5.95 -4.11 -15.49
N LEU A 76 6.63 -3.09 -14.98
CA LEU A 76 6.00 -1.92 -14.37
C LEU A 76 5.20 -1.10 -15.40
N GLU A 77 5.73 -0.88 -16.61
CA GLU A 77 5.02 -0.22 -17.70
C GLU A 77 3.80 -1.04 -18.18
N GLU A 78 3.92 -2.37 -18.26
CA GLU A 78 2.81 -3.26 -18.64
C GLU A 78 1.70 -3.27 -17.57
N GLN A 79 2.05 -3.30 -16.28
CA GLN A 79 1.10 -3.16 -15.20
C GLN A 79 0.35 -1.84 -15.27
N GLN A 80 1.04 -0.73 -15.58
CA GLN A 80 0.38 0.57 -15.77
C GLN A 80 -0.60 0.54 -16.95
N ARG A 81 -0.22 -0.07 -18.09
CA ARG A 81 -1.11 -0.23 -19.24
C ARG A 81 -2.35 -1.07 -18.92
N LYS A 82 -2.20 -2.16 -18.15
CA LYS A 82 -3.32 -3.01 -17.71
C LYS A 82 -4.27 -2.24 -16.79
N LEU A 83 -3.75 -1.50 -15.82
CA LEU A 83 -4.57 -0.67 -14.93
C LEU A 83 -5.31 0.43 -15.71
N ALA A 84 -4.63 1.11 -16.64
CA ALA A 84 -5.26 2.12 -17.48
C ALA A 84 -6.37 1.53 -18.37
N ALA A 85 -6.16 0.34 -18.94
CA ALA A 85 -7.17 -0.37 -19.71
C ALA A 85 -8.37 -0.79 -18.84
N GLN A 86 -8.13 -1.25 -17.61
CA GLN A 86 -9.18 -1.65 -16.67
C GLN A 86 -10.05 -0.46 -16.25
N VAL A 87 -9.43 0.69 -15.95
CA VAL A 87 -10.14 1.95 -15.63
C VAL A 87 -10.97 2.44 -16.82
N GLN A 88 -10.47 2.31 -18.05
CA GLN A 88 -11.24 2.65 -19.26
C GLN A 88 -12.44 1.70 -19.46
N LEU A 89 -12.25 0.40 -19.21
CA LEU A 89 -13.34 -0.58 -19.26
C LEU A 89 -14.40 -0.32 -18.17
N GLU A 90 -14.01 0.02 -16.94
CA GLU A 90 -14.96 0.41 -15.89
C GLU A 90 -15.71 1.70 -16.21
N LYS A 91 -15.03 2.69 -16.80
CA LYS A 91 -15.64 3.97 -17.20
C LYS A 91 -16.64 3.78 -18.35
N THR A 92 -16.32 2.93 -19.32
CA THR A 92 -17.24 2.59 -20.42
C THR A 92 -18.42 1.73 -19.94
N ALA A 93 -18.18 0.76 -19.05
CA ALA A 93 -19.24 -0.08 -18.47
C ALA A 93 -20.21 0.71 -17.59
N SER A 94 -19.71 1.63 -16.75
CA SER A 94 -20.54 2.52 -15.93
C SER A 94 -21.37 3.49 -16.78
N ALA A 95 -20.77 4.08 -17.82
CA ALA A 95 -21.50 4.92 -18.79
C ALA A 95 -22.60 4.14 -19.54
N ALA A 96 -22.36 2.88 -19.91
CA ALA A 96 -23.35 2.02 -20.54
C ALA A 96 -24.53 1.68 -19.60
N LYS A 97 -24.25 1.40 -18.31
CA LYS A 97 -25.29 1.16 -17.29
C LYS A 97 -26.19 2.38 -17.08
N ILE A 98 -25.62 3.59 -17.04
CA ILE A 98 -26.38 4.85 -16.90
C ILE A 98 -27.29 5.09 -18.12
N LYS A 99 -26.82 4.81 -19.34
CA LYS A 99 -27.63 4.91 -20.57
C LYS A 99 -28.77 3.89 -20.61
N LYS A 100 -28.53 2.64 -20.14
CA LYS A 100 -29.56 1.59 -20.09
C LYS A 100 -30.65 1.88 -19.05
N ALA A 101 -30.29 2.48 -17.91
CA ALA A 101 -31.26 2.93 -16.90
C ALA A 101 -32.17 4.06 -17.42
N ARG A 102 -31.61 5.06 -18.10
CA ARG A 102 -32.38 6.15 -18.73
C ARG A 102 -33.30 5.69 -19.87
N LYS A 103 -32.93 4.62 -20.59
CA LYS A 103 -33.78 4.03 -21.62
C LYS A 103 -34.97 3.30 -21.00
N LYS A 104 -34.79 2.63 -19.85
CA LYS A 104 -35.85 1.90 -19.14
C LYS A 104 -36.93 2.80 -18.53
N GLU A 105 -36.59 4.02 -18.12
CA GLU A 105 -37.57 5.04 -17.70
C GLU A 105 -38.42 5.61 -18.84
N ARG A 106 -37.92 5.56 -20.09
CA ARG A 106 -38.62 6.12 -21.26
C ARG A 106 -39.54 5.13 -21.97
N THR A 107 -39.45 3.83 -21.65
CA THR A 107 -40.26 2.79 -22.31
C THR A 107 -41.42 2.29 -21.43
N SER A 108 -41.60 2.80 -20.21
CA SER A 108 -42.66 2.35 -19.30
C SER A 108 -43.99 3.10 -19.49
N LYS A 109 -44.41 3.27 -20.74
CA LYS A 109 -45.79 3.59 -21.15
C LYS A 109 -46.01 2.96 -22.51
N LEU A 110 -46.39 1.68 -22.53
CA LEU A 110 -47.33 1.02 -23.45
C LEU A 110 -47.10 -0.51 -23.40
N SER A 111 -48.19 -1.20 -23.11
CA SER A 111 -48.39 -2.65 -23.16
C SER A 111 -48.65 -3.13 -24.59
N PHE A 112 -48.24 -4.37 -24.88
CA PHE A 112 -48.39 -5.20 -26.10
C PHE A 112 -47.27 -5.15 -27.17
N ALA A 113 -46.50 -6.25 -27.22
CA ALA A 113 -46.01 -6.98 -28.41
C ALA A 113 -45.08 -8.11 -27.88
N ASP A 114 -45.54 -9.35 -27.71
CA ASP A 114 -45.67 -10.37 -28.79
C ASP A 114 -44.26 -10.79 -29.24
N GLU A 115 -43.72 -11.82 -28.58
CA GLU A 115 -43.58 -13.20 -29.10
C GLU A 115 -42.25 -13.39 -29.84
N GLU A 116 -41.65 -14.54 -29.52
CA GLU A 116 -40.74 -15.31 -30.34
C GLU A 116 -39.23 -15.01 -30.32
N ASP A 117 -38.54 -16.14 -30.14
CA ASP A 117 -37.16 -16.48 -30.46
C ASP A 117 -36.05 -16.05 -29.47
N GLY A 118 -35.17 -16.93 -29.00
CA GLY A 118 -34.87 -18.29 -29.41
C GLY A 118 -33.63 -18.73 -28.61
N ASN A 119 -33.68 -19.96 -28.12
CA ASN A 119 -32.75 -20.58 -27.19
C ASN A 119 -31.41 -20.98 -27.86
N GLU A 120 -30.36 -20.97 -27.04
CA GLU A 120 -29.19 -21.88 -27.00
C GLU A 120 -28.60 -22.52 -28.29
N ASP A 121 -27.29 -22.30 -28.43
CA ASP A 121 -26.23 -23.26 -28.74
C ASP A 121 -26.24 -24.13 -30.02
N GLU A 122 -25.18 -23.90 -30.79
CA GLU A 122 -24.20 -24.89 -31.27
C GLU A 122 -24.73 -26.22 -31.84
N ILE A 123 -24.80 -26.32 -33.18
CA ILE A 123 -24.80 -27.61 -33.89
C ILE A 123 -23.68 -27.65 -34.93
N SER A 124 -22.76 -28.56 -34.65
CA SER A 124 -21.75 -29.10 -35.53
C SER A 124 -22.35 -30.17 -36.45
N THR A 125 -21.93 -30.16 -37.71
CA THR A 125 -22.38 -31.05 -38.78
C THR A 125 -21.77 -32.45 -38.71
N GLY A 126 -22.63 -33.48 -38.81
CA GLY A 126 -22.44 -34.62 -39.72
C GLY A 126 -21.90 -35.94 -39.13
N GLY A 127 -22.73 -37.00 -39.20
CA GLY A 127 -22.27 -38.40 -39.21
C GLY A 127 -23.21 -39.39 -38.50
N ALA A 128 -23.84 -40.28 -39.25
CA ALA A 128 -24.95 -41.13 -38.81
C ALA A 128 -24.56 -42.56 -38.36
N LYS A 129 -25.44 -43.13 -37.50
CA LYS A 129 -25.84 -44.56 -37.34
C LYS A 129 -24.97 -45.55 -36.52
N ARG A 130 -25.40 -45.85 -35.27
CA ARG A 130 -26.10 -47.11 -34.79
C ARG A 130 -25.97 -47.27 -33.26
N PRO A 131 -26.97 -47.81 -32.53
CA PRO A 131 -26.90 -47.99 -31.08
C PRO A 131 -26.40 -49.40 -30.71
N ARG A 132 -25.53 -49.49 -29.71
CA ARG A 132 -25.29 -50.73 -28.95
C ARG A 132 -24.78 -50.38 -27.56
N GLU A 133 -25.60 -50.65 -26.55
CA GLU A 133 -25.19 -50.73 -25.15
C GLU A 133 -24.25 -51.93 -24.97
N ASN A 134 -23.08 -51.72 -24.36
CA ASN A 134 -22.60 -52.55 -23.25
C ASN A 134 -21.40 -51.89 -22.55
N GLU A 135 -21.27 -52.23 -21.27
CA GLU A 135 -20.35 -51.72 -20.25
C GLU A 135 -18.85 -51.74 -20.59
N GLY A 136 -18.12 -50.83 -19.93
CA GLY A 136 -16.72 -51.03 -19.57
C GLY A 136 -15.70 -50.13 -20.28
N ASP A 137 -14.91 -49.43 -19.47
CA ASP A 137 -13.65 -48.75 -19.79
C ASP A 137 -13.74 -47.27 -20.23
N ALA A 138 -13.66 -46.41 -19.21
CA ALA A 138 -13.32 -45.00 -19.33
C ALA A 138 -11.86 -44.84 -19.81
N HIS A 139 -11.65 -44.88 -21.12
CA HIS A 139 -10.43 -44.39 -21.73
C HIS A 139 -10.34 -42.87 -21.53
N VAL A 140 -9.74 -42.47 -20.40
CA VAL A 140 -9.21 -41.13 -20.18
C VAL A 140 -8.30 -40.82 -21.36
N ARG A 141 -8.71 -39.89 -22.23
CA ARG A 141 -7.85 -39.40 -23.31
C ARG A 141 -6.61 -38.79 -22.67
N LYS A 142 -5.51 -39.54 -22.65
CA LYS A 142 -4.19 -39.05 -22.25
C LYS A 142 -3.90 -37.86 -23.15
N LYS A 143 -3.94 -36.67 -22.56
CA LYS A 143 -3.53 -35.42 -23.23
C LYS A 143 -2.14 -35.69 -23.80
N PHE A 144 -1.98 -35.42 -25.10
CA PHE A 144 -0.72 -35.56 -25.81
C PHE A 144 0.31 -34.67 -25.11
N THR A 145 1.13 -35.27 -24.24
CA THR A 145 2.21 -34.58 -23.53
C THR A 145 3.35 -34.43 -24.51
N LYS A 146 3.81 -33.19 -24.72
CA LYS A 146 5.03 -32.92 -25.48
C LYS A 146 6.22 -33.58 -24.75
N ASN A 147 7.25 -33.95 -25.50
CA ASN A 147 8.44 -34.64 -24.97
C ASN A 147 8.98 -33.92 -23.71
N PRO A 148 9.21 -34.65 -22.60
CA PRO A 148 9.62 -34.08 -21.32
C PRO A 148 11.07 -33.55 -21.32
N GLU A 149 11.86 -33.88 -22.33
CA GLU A 149 13.25 -33.43 -22.49
C GLU A 149 13.38 -32.14 -23.31
N VAL A 150 12.29 -31.63 -23.87
CA VAL A 150 12.31 -30.34 -24.58
C VAL A 150 12.35 -29.23 -23.53
N ASP A 151 13.43 -28.44 -23.55
CA ASP A 151 13.60 -27.30 -22.66
C ASP A 151 12.49 -26.25 -22.88
N THR A 152 11.50 -26.24 -21.98
CA THR A 152 10.41 -25.26 -21.96
C THR A 152 10.73 -24.03 -21.12
N SER A 153 12.01 -23.81 -20.75
CA SER A 153 12.46 -22.67 -19.94
C SER A 153 12.17 -21.29 -20.57
N PHE A 154 11.88 -21.26 -21.86
CA PHE A 154 11.53 -20.03 -22.59
C PHE A 154 10.02 -19.72 -22.58
N LEU A 155 9.16 -20.68 -22.22
CA LEU A 155 7.74 -20.41 -22.08
C LEU A 155 7.45 -19.75 -20.72
N PRO A 156 6.58 -18.71 -20.67
CA PRO A 156 6.04 -18.19 -19.42
C PRO A 156 5.29 -19.29 -18.65
N ASP A 157 5.94 -19.87 -17.65
CA ASP A 157 5.37 -20.88 -16.77
C ASP A 157 5.12 -20.28 -15.39
N ARG A 158 3.84 -20.11 -15.07
CA ARG A 158 3.35 -19.57 -13.79
C ARG A 158 3.84 -20.39 -12.60
N ASN A 159 4.03 -21.70 -12.74
CA ASN A 159 4.51 -22.53 -11.62
C ASN A 159 6.00 -22.32 -11.37
N ARG A 160 6.81 -22.16 -12.43
CA ARG A 160 8.24 -21.87 -12.29
C ARG A 160 8.49 -20.48 -11.74
N GLU A 161 7.73 -19.48 -12.20
CA GLU A 161 7.81 -18.12 -11.67
C GLU A 161 7.41 -18.04 -10.19
N LEU A 162 6.39 -18.81 -9.77
CA LEU A 162 6.03 -18.93 -8.36
C LEU A 162 7.16 -19.58 -7.54
N GLN A 163 7.80 -20.63 -8.04
CA GLN A 163 8.95 -21.25 -7.37
C GLN A 163 10.13 -20.29 -7.24
N GLU A 164 10.49 -19.57 -8.31
CA GLU A 164 11.54 -18.54 -8.26
C GLU A 164 11.20 -17.41 -7.28
N ALA A 165 9.93 -17.01 -7.21
CA ALA A 165 9.47 -15.99 -6.27
C ALA A 165 9.55 -16.49 -4.82
N GLU A 166 9.12 -17.71 -4.55
CA GLU A 166 9.24 -18.37 -3.23
C GLU A 166 10.71 -18.50 -2.82
N GLU A 167 11.60 -18.87 -3.74
CA GLU A 167 13.04 -18.95 -3.49
C GLU A 167 13.65 -17.57 -3.18
N ARG A 168 13.27 -16.53 -3.94
CA ARG A 168 13.70 -15.16 -3.66
C ARG A 168 13.18 -14.66 -2.31
N GLU A 169 11.93 -14.95 -1.98
CA GLU A 169 11.36 -14.59 -0.68
C GLU A 169 12.06 -15.33 0.47
N ARG A 170 12.35 -16.62 0.28
CA ARG A 170 13.13 -17.42 1.23
C ARG A 170 14.51 -16.82 1.45
N LEU A 171 15.25 -16.53 0.38
CA LEU A 171 16.58 -15.92 0.47
C LEU A 171 16.54 -14.53 1.12
N ARG A 172 15.50 -13.73 0.84
CA ARG A 172 15.30 -12.44 1.50
C ARG A 172 15.06 -12.60 3.00
N LYS A 173 14.23 -13.57 3.40
CA LYS A 173 13.95 -13.87 4.80
C LYS A 173 15.20 -14.37 5.52
N GLU A 174 15.94 -15.27 4.89
CA GLU A 174 17.23 -15.75 5.39
C GLU A 174 18.23 -14.61 5.54
N TRP A 175 18.34 -13.72 4.55
CA TRP A 175 19.21 -12.55 4.62
C TRP A 175 18.81 -11.61 5.75
N LEU A 176 17.51 -11.31 5.92
CA LEU A 176 17.02 -10.48 7.03
C LEU A 176 17.30 -11.12 8.39
N ALA A 177 17.08 -12.43 8.52
CA ALA A 177 17.38 -13.17 9.73
C ALA A 177 18.89 -13.18 10.04
N GLN A 178 19.73 -13.32 9.02
CA GLN A 178 21.19 -13.22 9.17
C GLN A 178 21.61 -11.79 9.58
N GLN A 179 21.02 -10.76 8.99
CA GLN A 179 21.25 -9.36 9.38
C GLN A 179 20.84 -9.11 10.83
N GLU A 180 19.68 -9.60 11.25
CA GLU A 180 19.21 -9.49 12.63
C GLU A 180 20.13 -10.21 13.60
N LYS A 181 20.58 -11.41 13.25
CA LYS A 181 21.54 -12.18 14.05
C LYS A 181 22.85 -11.42 14.24
N ILE A 182 23.43 -10.91 13.14
CA ILE A 182 24.67 -10.12 13.18
C ILE A 182 24.49 -8.85 14.01
N LYS A 183 23.34 -8.18 13.91
CA LYS A 183 23.03 -6.98 14.71
C LYS A 183 22.81 -7.30 16.19
N ALA A 184 22.31 -8.49 16.51
CA ALA A 184 22.05 -8.92 17.86
C ALA A 184 23.31 -9.40 18.61
N GLU A 185 24.40 -9.71 17.90
CA GLU A 185 25.69 -10.05 18.49
C GLU A 185 26.16 -8.94 19.44
N SER A 186 26.48 -9.30 20.70
CA SER A 186 27.06 -8.39 21.67
C SER A 186 28.55 -8.22 21.42
N ILE A 187 29.02 -6.98 21.53
CA ILE A 187 30.39 -6.56 21.37
C ILE A 187 30.79 -5.70 22.56
N GLU A 188 31.99 -5.94 23.08
CA GLU A 188 32.61 -5.08 24.08
C GLU A 188 33.35 -3.95 23.38
N ILE A 189 32.94 -2.72 23.65
CA ILE A 189 33.57 -1.52 23.10
C ILE A 189 34.39 -0.86 24.20
N THR A 190 35.70 -0.77 23.97
CA THR A 190 36.58 0.07 24.79
C THR A 190 36.48 1.51 24.32
N TYR A 191 36.17 2.43 25.22
CA TYR A 191 36.05 3.84 24.93
C TYR A 191 36.85 4.68 25.91
N SER A 192 37.18 5.90 25.51
CA SER A 192 37.80 6.89 26.38
C SER A 192 36.87 8.09 26.50
N TYR A 193 36.55 8.47 27.72
CA TYR A 193 35.91 9.73 28.06
C TYR A 193 37.00 10.78 28.36
N TRP A 194 36.79 12.02 27.93
CA TRP A 194 37.73 13.12 28.09
C TRP A 194 37.04 14.33 28.72
N ASP A 195 37.49 14.71 29.91
CA ASP A 195 37.04 15.88 30.68
C ASP A 195 38.20 16.82 31.06
N GLY A 196 39.35 16.64 30.41
CA GLY A 196 40.64 17.19 30.81
C GLY A 196 41.60 16.14 31.38
N SER A 197 41.06 14.99 31.79
CA SER A 197 41.80 13.76 32.07
C SER A 197 41.23 12.60 31.24
N GLY A 198 42.08 11.65 30.84
CA GLY A 198 41.67 10.52 30.00
C GLY A 198 41.13 9.37 30.83
N HIS A 199 39.84 9.07 30.73
CA HIS A 199 39.20 7.96 31.43
C HIS A 199 38.80 6.84 30.46
N ARG A 200 39.56 5.73 30.47
CA ARG A 200 39.25 4.55 29.65
C ARG A 200 38.34 3.59 30.39
N LYS A 201 37.26 3.15 29.74
CA LYS A 201 36.33 2.14 30.25
C LYS A 201 35.85 1.23 29.12
N THR A 202 35.24 0.12 29.48
CA THR A 202 34.59 -0.79 28.54
C THR A 202 33.08 -0.81 28.77
N VAL A 203 32.33 -1.03 27.68
CA VAL A 203 30.86 -1.15 27.73
C VAL A 203 30.41 -2.21 26.74
N GLU A 204 29.44 -3.03 27.15
CA GLU A 204 28.83 -4.04 26.31
C GLU A 204 27.63 -3.46 25.54
N CYS A 205 27.70 -3.52 24.22
CA CYS A 205 26.64 -3.08 23.31
C CYS A 205 26.36 -4.13 22.25
N LYS A 206 25.16 -4.11 21.66
CA LYS A 206 24.90 -4.93 20.47
C LYS A 206 25.41 -4.21 19.24
N LYS A 207 25.83 -4.95 18.22
CA LYS A 207 26.30 -4.36 16.95
C LYS A 207 25.25 -3.50 16.25
N GLY A 208 23.97 -3.79 16.47
CA GLY A 208 22.84 -3.01 15.99
C GLY A 208 22.38 -1.87 16.91
N ASP A 209 23.01 -1.65 18.06
CA ASP A 209 22.64 -0.55 18.96
C ASP A 209 23.08 0.80 18.35
N ASP A 210 22.21 1.80 18.44
CA ASP A 210 22.54 3.17 18.03
C ASP A 210 23.61 3.78 18.95
N ILE A 211 24.36 4.75 18.42
CA ILE A 211 25.38 5.48 19.18
C ILE A 211 24.77 6.18 20.41
N ALA A 212 23.51 6.63 20.31
CA ALA A 212 22.78 7.19 21.44
C ALA A 212 22.60 6.18 22.59
N THR A 213 22.31 4.92 22.27
CA THR A 213 22.21 3.82 23.25
C THR A 213 23.57 3.53 23.88
N PHE A 214 24.63 3.51 23.08
CA PHE A 214 26.01 3.38 23.56
C PHE A 214 26.37 4.51 24.54
N LEU A 215 26.15 5.77 24.16
CA LEU A 215 26.44 6.92 25.03
C LEU A 215 25.57 6.95 26.29
N SER A 216 24.32 6.51 26.21
CA SER A 216 23.45 6.35 27.38
C SER A 216 24.02 5.34 28.38
N LYS A 217 24.57 4.21 27.90
CA LYS A 217 25.27 3.24 28.74
C LYS A 217 26.56 3.83 29.32
N CYS A 218 27.36 4.55 28.52
CA CYS A 218 28.56 5.23 28.99
C CYS A 218 28.24 6.26 30.09
N ARG A 219 27.14 7.01 29.94
CA ARG A 219 26.66 8.00 30.93
C ARG A 219 26.39 7.38 32.29
N GLN A 220 25.83 6.17 32.33
CA GLN A 220 25.50 5.50 33.60
C GLN A 220 26.76 5.15 34.41
N GLN A 221 27.88 4.91 33.73
CA GLN A 221 29.16 4.56 34.36
C GLN A 221 29.85 5.75 35.05
N PHE A 222 29.45 6.98 34.79
CA PHE A 222 30.04 8.19 35.34
C PHE A 222 28.96 9.04 36.05
N PRO A 223 29.01 9.18 37.39
CA PRO A 223 28.04 9.97 38.13
C PRO A 223 27.92 11.43 37.66
N GLU A 224 29.04 12.02 37.23
CA GLU A 224 29.13 13.41 36.76
C GLU A 224 28.33 13.66 35.48
N LEU A 225 28.22 12.66 34.61
CA LEU A 225 27.50 12.78 33.35
C LEU A 225 26.00 12.51 33.48
N ARG A 226 25.50 12.08 34.65
CA ARG A 226 24.08 11.72 34.83
C ARG A 226 23.13 12.91 34.59
N GLY A 227 23.57 14.13 34.86
CA GLY A 227 22.80 15.36 34.62
C GLY A 227 22.77 15.79 33.16
N THR A 228 23.60 15.19 32.30
CA THR A 228 23.80 15.61 30.92
C THR A 228 22.98 14.74 29.95
N SER A 229 22.32 15.38 28.99
CA SER A 229 21.60 14.67 27.93
C SER A 229 22.58 13.98 26.99
N VAL A 230 22.16 12.85 26.41
CA VAL A 230 22.93 12.12 25.39
C VAL A 230 23.21 12.99 24.16
N GLU A 231 22.32 13.94 23.87
CA GLU A 231 22.46 14.88 22.75
C GLU A 231 23.61 15.87 22.93
N ASN A 232 24.04 16.13 24.17
CA ASN A 232 25.14 17.05 24.48
C ASN A 232 26.50 16.33 24.51
N LEU A 233 26.53 15.01 24.29
CA LEU A 233 27.74 14.22 24.24
C LEU A 233 28.19 14.07 22.79
N MET A 234 29.51 14.12 22.58
CA MET A 234 30.14 13.84 21.30
C MET A 234 30.87 12.51 21.34
N TYR A 235 30.79 11.78 20.24
CA TYR A 235 31.47 10.53 19.98
C TYR A 235 32.46 10.79 18.86
N ILE A 236 33.71 10.52 19.17
CA ILE A 236 34.84 10.72 18.29
C ILE A 236 35.44 9.33 18.10
N LYS A 237 35.41 8.85 16.86
CA LYS A 237 36.08 7.60 16.49
C LYS A 237 37.32 7.96 15.68
N GLU A 238 38.49 7.69 16.26
CA GLU A 238 39.77 8.11 15.68
C GLU A 238 39.74 9.63 15.45
N ASP A 239 39.77 10.09 14.20
CA ASP A 239 39.70 11.51 13.83
C ASP A 239 38.30 11.96 13.37
N LEU A 240 37.31 11.04 13.37
CA LEU A 240 35.98 11.30 12.85
C LEU A 240 35.00 11.59 14.00
N ILE A 241 34.56 12.84 14.07
CA ILE A 241 33.45 13.24 14.93
C ILE A 241 32.15 12.74 14.28
N ILE A 242 31.47 11.80 14.94
CA ILE A 242 30.17 11.34 14.47
C ILE A 242 29.10 12.23 15.11
N PRO A 243 28.38 13.05 14.33
CA PRO A 243 27.34 13.90 14.87
C PRO A 243 26.16 13.05 15.38
N HIS A 244 25.76 13.27 16.65
CA HIS A 244 24.65 12.59 17.34
C HIS A 244 23.30 13.13 16.91
N SER A 245 23.29 14.42 16.57
CA SER A 245 22.18 15.13 15.97
C SER A 245 22.60 15.47 14.54
N HIS A 246 21.67 15.36 13.59
CA HIS A 246 21.87 15.80 12.22
C HIS A 246 21.90 17.34 12.14
N ALA A 247 22.84 17.97 12.84
CA ALA A 247 23.04 19.41 12.86
C ALA A 247 23.44 19.85 11.43
N GLY A 248 22.43 20.38 10.74
CA GLY A 248 22.40 21.10 9.47
C GLY A 248 23.55 20.86 8.50
N LYS A 249 23.42 19.87 7.59
CA LYS A 249 24.19 19.89 6.35
C LYS A 249 23.47 20.84 5.39
N VAL A 250 24.17 21.85 4.88
CA VAL A 250 23.64 22.68 3.79
C VAL A 250 23.61 21.81 2.54
N VAL A 251 22.41 21.64 1.97
CA VAL A 251 22.20 20.88 0.74
C VAL A 251 21.50 21.73 -0.29
N GLU A 252 21.67 21.35 -1.54
CA GLU A 252 20.92 21.95 -2.64
C GLU A 252 19.40 21.74 -2.45
N ARG A 253 18.59 22.77 -2.72
CA ARG A 253 17.12 22.74 -2.58
C ARG A 253 16.49 21.60 -3.38
N SER A 254 17.02 21.30 -4.56
CA SER A 254 16.59 20.21 -5.43
C SER A 254 16.82 18.83 -4.82
N TRP A 255 17.92 18.67 -4.08
CA TRP A 255 18.22 17.44 -3.35
C TRP A 255 17.30 17.32 -2.12
N TYR A 256 17.17 18.37 -1.31
CA TYR A 256 16.29 18.35 -0.13
C TYR A 256 14.84 18.02 -0.51
N ASN A 257 14.25 18.68 -1.51
CA ASN A 257 12.86 18.42 -1.90
C ASN A 257 12.61 16.97 -2.33
N ARG A 258 13.62 16.31 -2.92
CA ARG A 258 13.55 14.90 -3.31
C ARG A 258 13.71 13.97 -2.11
N PHE A 259 14.58 14.30 -1.14
CA PHE A 259 14.94 13.39 -0.05
C PHE A 259 14.37 13.79 1.33
N LYS A 260 13.58 14.87 1.44
CA LYS A 260 12.93 15.34 2.68
C LYS A 260 11.96 14.35 3.30
N HIS A 261 11.57 13.30 2.58
CA HIS A 261 10.73 12.23 3.13
C HIS A 261 11.56 11.13 3.82
N ILE A 262 12.89 11.18 3.71
CA ILE A 262 13.83 10.20 4.25
C ILE A 262 14.54 10.79 5.48
N PHE A 263 14.59 10.04 6.57
CA PHE A 263 15.40 10.41 7.74
C PHE A 263 16.89 10.40 7.34
N PRO A 264 17.67 11.47 7.62
CA PRO A 264 17.36 12.57 8.54
C PRO A 264 16.89 13.89 7.93
N ALA A 265 16.79 13.96 6.60
CA ALA A 265 16.40 15.18 5.90
C ALA A 265 14.98 15.62 6.25
N SER A 266 14.07 14.71 6.60
CA SER A 266 12.71 15.05 7.05
C SER A 266 12.64 15.97 8.27
N ARG A 267 13.71 16.06 9.07
CA ARG A 267 13.77 16.95 10.23
C ARG A 267 14.21 18.38 9.88
N TRP A 268 14.65 18.63 8.65
CA TRP A 268 15.09 19.98 8.27
C TRP A 268 13.88 20.83 7.89
N GLU A 269 13.82 22.05 8.43
CA GLU A 269 12.80 23.04 8.08
C GLU A 269 13.35 23.97 6.99
N VAL A 270 12.45 24.49 6.15
CA VAL A 270 12.82 25.56 5.22
C VAL A 270 13.16 26.80 6.05
N TYR A 271 14.38 27.31 5.89
CA TYR A 271 14.82 28.54 6.56
C TYR A 271 13.90 29.70 6.16
N ASP A 272 13.21 30.24 7.15
CA ASP A 272 12.30 31.39 7.03
C ASP A 272 12.95 32.63 7.67
N PRO A 273 13.32 33.67 6.89
CA PRO A 273 14.03 34.84 7.40
C PRO A 273 13.24 35.67 8.42
N ASP A 274 11.91 35.53 8.47
CA ASP A 274 11.04 36.27 9.39
C ASP A 274 10.88 35.55 10.74
N LYS A 275 11.32 34.29 10.83
CA LYS A 275 11.27 33.48 12.06
C LYS A 275 12.54 33.72 12.87
N ASN A 276 12.39 34.20 14.10
CA ASN A 276 13.53 34.46 14.99
C ASN A 276 14.06 33.14 15.59
N TYR A 277 14.97 32.49 14.88
CA TYR A 277 15.81 31.43 15.43
C TYR A 277 16.86 32.12 16.30
N GLY A 278 16.62 32.17 17.62
CA GLY A 278 17.46 32.93 18.57
C GLY A 278 18.96 32.67 18.41
N SER A 279 19.81 33.55 18.97
CA SER A 279 21.26 33.51 18.73
C SER A 279 21.85 32.13 19.02
N TYR A 280 22.33 31.46 17.99
CA TYR A 280 23.14 30.26 18.10
C TYR A 280 24.44 30.65 18.82
N ARG A 281 24.50 30.43 20.15
CA ARG A 281 25.73 30.61 20.92
C ARG A 281 26.48 29.30 20.94
N ILE A 282 27.59 29.28 20.22
CA ILE A 282 28.65 28.28 20.34
C ILE A 282 29.60 28.80 21.42
N ALA A 283 29.78 28.04 22.49
CA ALA A 283 30.93 28.12 23.38
C ALA A 283 31.60 26.75 23.36
#